data_AF-A0A940SN84-F1
#
_entry.id   AF-A0A940SN84-F1
#
_cell.length_a   1.000
_cell.length_b   1.000
_cell.length_c   1.000
_cell.angle_alpha   90.00
_cell.angle_beta   90.00
_cell.angle_gamma   90.00
#
_symmetry.space_group_name_H-M   'P 1'
#
loop_
_entity.id
_entity.type
_entity.pdbx_description
1 polymer ?
#
loop_
_entity_poly.entity_id
_entity_poly.type
_entity_poly.pdbx_seq_one_letter_code
_entity_poly.pdbx_strand_id
1 'polypeptide(L)' 'METHFVVMSETYAEKARQLLERYRYRFRMHRITSASGCAYHFRVFGAADAVFALLTSGGIPYRTN' A
#
# COMPACT_ATOMS: atom_id res chain seq x y z
N MET A 1 5.43 -14.60 -4.63
CA MET A 1 6.11 -13.30 -4.78
C MET A 1 5.44 -12.29 -3.87
N GLU A 2 6.20 -11.35 -3.34
CA GLU A 2 5.71 -10.37 -2.38
C GLU A 2 6.16 -8.98 -2.80
N THR A 3 5.23 -8.03 -2.68
CA THR A 3 5.42 -6.64 -3.09
C THR A 3 5.36 -5.74 -1.87
N HIS A 4 6.35 -4.85 -1.73
CA HIS A 4 6.42 -3.88 -0.64
C HIS A 4 6.28 -2.46 -1.17
N PHE A 5 5.50 -1.66 -0.46
CA PHE A 5 5.42 -0.22 -0.72
C PHE A 5 5.02 0.55 0.54
N VAL A 6 5.25 1.86 0.51
CA VAL A 6 4.97 2.77 1.62
C VAL A 6 4.03 3.87 1.15
N VAL A 7 3.03 4.17 1.97
CA VAL A 7 2.12 5.31 1.77
C VAL A 7 2.30 6.27 2.95
N MET A 8 2.48 7.57 2.67
CA MET A 8 2.78 8.59 3.70
C MET A 8 1.54 9.33 4.22
N SER A 9 0.34 8.89 3.85
CA SER A 9 -0.93 9.53 4.20
C SER A 9 -1.95 8.49 4.61
N GLU A 10 -2.62 8.73 5.73
CA GLU A 10 -3.64 7.83 6.29
C GLU A 10 -4.81 7.62 5.32
N THR A 11 -5.30 8.69 4.70
CA THR A 11 -6.39 8.63 3.73
C THR A 11 -6.06 7.71 2.55
N TYR A 12 -4.84 7.82 2.03
CA TYR A 12 -4.40 6.98 0.92
C TYR A 12 -4.06 5.55 1.37
N ALA A 13 -3.61 5.35 2.60
CA ALA A 13 -3.38 4.04 3.17
C ALA A 13 -4.71 3.26 3.32
N GLU A 14 -5.76 3.91 3.84
CA GLU A 14 -7.09 3.30 3.90
C GLU A 14 -7.66 3.02 2.51
N LYS A 15 -7.46 3.94 1.56
CA LYS A 15 -7.86 3.71 0.15
C LYS A 15 -7.13 2.50 -0.44
N ALA A 16 -5.83 2.36 -0.20
CA ALA A 16 -5.04 1.20 -0.63
C ALA A 16 -5.55 -0.08 0.02
N ARG A 17 -5.85 -0.05 1.32
CA ARG A 17 -6.40 -1.19 2.06
C ARG A 17 -7.72 -1.67 1.44
N GLN A 18 -8.67 -0.75 1.25
CA GLN A 18 -9.97 -1.06 0.64
C GLN A 18 -9.83 -1.62 -0.77
N LEU A 19 -8.91 -1.07 -1.56
CA LEU A 19 -8.65 -1.53 -2.92
C LEU A 19 -8.06 -2.95 -2.92
N LEU A 20 -7.06 -3.22 -2.09
CA LEU A 20 -6.45 -4.55 -1.95
C LEU A 20 -7.48 -5.58 -1.46
N GLU A 21 -8.33 -5.22 -0.50
CA GLU A 21 -9.44 -6.07 -0.01
C GLU A 21 -10.45 -6.36 -1.12
N ARG A 22 -10.86 -5.35 -1.89
CA ARG A 22 -11.80 -5.49 -3.02
C ARG A 22 -11.31 -6.49 -4.07
N TYR A 23 -10.01 -6.47 -4.37
CA TYR A 23 -9.38 -7.38 -5.32
C TYR A 23 -8.88 -8.68 -4.67
N ARG A 24 -9.25 -8.93 -3.39
CA ARG A 24 -8.92 -10.14 -2.63
C ARG A 24 -7.41 -10.43 -2.53
N TYR A 25 -6.58 -9.39 -2.55
CA TYR A 25 -5.17 -9.54 -2.25
C TYR A 25 -5.01 -9.91 -0.78
N ARG A 26 -4.10 -10.84 -0.50
CA ARG A 26 -3.60 -11.06 0.86
C ARG A 26 -2.52 -10.03 1.13
N PHE A 27 -2.65 -9.26 2.21
CA PHE A 27 -1.65 -8.26 2.58
C PHE A 27 -1.52 -8.10 4.09
N ARG A 28 -0.46 -7.42 4.52
CA ARG A 28 -0.27 -6.90 5.87
C ARG A 28 0.05 -5.41 5.77
N MET A 29 -0.50 -4.63 6.69
CA MET A 29 -0.22 -3.20 6.82
C MET A 29 0.38 -2.94 8.20
N HIS A 30 1.48 -2.18 8.24
CA HIS A 30 2.11 -1.72 9.47
C HIS A 30 2.21 -0.20 9.45
N ARG A 31 1.66 0.44 10.49
CA ARG A 31 1.81 1.89 10.70
C ARG A 31 3.07 2.14 11.51
N ILE A 32 3.92 3.03 11.02
CA ILE A 32 5.11 3.53 11.70
C ILE A 32 4.91 5.02 11.91
N THR A 33 4.87 5.43 13.18
CA THR A 33 4.78 6.84 13.56
C THR A 33 6.18 7.35 13.90
N SER A 34 6.62 8.42 13.25
CA SER A 34 7.89 9.10 13.54
C SER A 34 7.65 10.58 13.86
N ALA A 35 8.68 11.27 14.33
CA ALA A 35 8.63 12.73 14.56
C ALA A 35 8.28 13.52 13.29
N SER A 36 8.48 12.94 12.11
CA SER A 36 8.25 13.55 10.79
C SER A 36 6.87 13.22 10.21
N GLY A 37 6.08 12.36 10.85
CA GLY A 37 4.75 11.96 10.37
C GLY A 37 4.46 10.46 10.50
N CYS A 38 3.43 9.98 9.80
CA CYS A 38 3.06 8.56 9.78
C CYS A 38 3.38 7.94 8.41
N ALA A 39 4.07 6.80 8.43
CA ALA A 39 4.31 5.97 7.26
C ALA A 39 3.53 4.66 7.39
N TYR A 40 2.88 4.24 6.32
CA TYR A 40 2.08 3.01 6.26
C TYR A 40 2.76 2.04 5.31
N HIS A 41 3.37 0.99 5.87
CA HIS A 41 4.10 -0.03 5.14
C HIS A 41 3.17 -1.17 4.77
N PHE A 42 3.05 -1.44 3.47
CA PHE A 42 2.27 -2.54 2.93
C PHE A 42 3.17 -3.66 2.48
N ARG A 43 2.78 -4.88 2.87
CA ARG A 43 3.35 -6.14 2.42
C ARG A 43 2.25 -6.94 1.74
N VAL A 44 2.24 -6.97 0.41
CA VAL A 44 1.19 -7.60 -0.40
C VAL A 44 1.71 -8.87 -1.03
N PHE A 45 0.99 -9.98 -0.86
CA PHE A 45 1.29 -11.25 -1.52
C PHE A 45 0.69 -11.22 -2.93
N GLY A 46 1.50 -10.81 -3.89
CA GLY A 46 1.11 -10.61 -5.28
C GLY A 46 2.30 -10.17 -6.15
N ALA A 47 2.10 -10.21 -7.47
CA ALA A 47 3.07 -9.69 -8.43
C ALA A 47 3.13 -8.16 -8.37
N ALA A 48 4.34 -7.60 -8.39
CA ALA A 48 4.59 -6.18 -8.26
C ALA A 48 3.87 -5.36 -9.34
N ASP A 49 3.95 -5.79 -10.60
CA ASP A 49 3.30 -5.11 -11.73
C ASP A 49 1.79 -4.98 -11.53
N ALA A 50 1.12 -6.05 -11.08
CA ALA A 50 -0.32 -6.03 -10.85
C ALA A 50 -0.70 -5.12 -9.68
N VAL A 51 0.06 -5.16 -8.57
CA VAL A 51 -0.19 -4.33 -7.39
C VAL A 51 0.04 -2.86 -7.71
N PHE A 52 1.14 -2.52 -8.38
CA PHE A 52 1.49 -1.13 -8.73
C PHE A 52 0.56 -0.55 -9.79
N ALA A 53 0.15 -1.33 -10.79
CA ALA A 53 -0.86 -0.92 -11.75
C ALA A 53 -2.20 -0.60 -11.05
N LEU A 54 -2.60 -1.45 -10.08
CA LEU A 54 -3.81 -1.24 -9.30
C LEU A 54 -3.74 0.05 -8.45
N LEU A 55 -2.63 0.28 -7.74
CA LEU A 55 -2.45 1.50 -6.94
C LEU A 55 -2.44 2.75 -7.80
N THR A 56 -1.74 2.71 -8.94
CA THR A 56 -1.65 3.83 -9.90
C THR A 56 -3.02 4.13 -10.49
N SER A 57 -3.76 3.11 -10.92
CA SER A 57 -5.14 3.27 -11.41
C SER A 57 -6.08 3.79 -10.33
N GLY A 58 -5.81 3.47 -9.06
CA GLY A 58 -6.54 4.00 -7.90
C GLY A 58 -6.13 5.43 -7.51
N GLY A 59 -5.14 6.03 -8.17
CA GLY A 59 -4.59 7.35 -7.82
C GLY A 59 -4.00 7.38 -6.41
N ILE A 60 -3.39 6.28 -5.97
CA ILE A 60 -2.78 6.17 -4.65
C ILE A 60 -1.27 6.47 -4.79
N PRO A 61 -0.75 7.54 -4.17
CA PRO A 61 0.68 7.79 -4.14
C PRO A 61 1.37 6.77 -3.22
N TYR A 62 2.38 6.10 -3.74
CA TYR A 62 3.20 5.14 -3.00
C TYR A 62 4.69 5.37 -3.26
N ARG A 63 5.55 4.87 -2.37
CA ARG A 63 6.99 4.75 -2.56
C ARG A 63 7.37 3.28 -2.51
N THR A 64 8.14 2.82 -3.48
CA THR A 64 8.85 1.55 -3.40
C THR A 64 10.14 1.80 -2.64
N ASN A 65 10.48 0.91 -1.70
CA ASN A 65 11.79 0.94 -1.06
C ASN A 65 12.86 0.43 -2.02
#